data_AF-G0MNC7-F1
#
_entry.id   AF-G0MNC7-F1
#
_cell.length_a   1.000
_cell.length_b   1.000
_cell.length_c   1.000
_cell.angle_alpha   90.00
_cell.angle_beta   90.00
_cell.angle_gamma   90.00
#
_symmetry.space_group_name_H-M   'P 1'
#
loop_
_entity.id
_entity.type
_entity.pdbx_description
1 polymer ?
#
loop_
_entity_poly.entity_id
_entity_poly.type
_entity_poly.pdbx_seq_one_letter_code
_entity_poly.pdbx_strand_id
1 'polypeptide(L)'
;MDRESLMTTMRNDFNESSHVLRAHKDSLSRIEDQIAILNRNPQNEGRDRFMEILLGLASEYREYVQDYREHVVDLYQAAIEEDLDLDGSRLLKVYRFIYRNAEQIHRQLALIDVPNNSNAVWGIIILVAIMYLYAAV
;
A
#
# COMPACT_ATOMS: atom_id res chain seq x y z
N MET A 1 19.56 11.15 -15.82
CA MET A 1 19.36 11.53 -14.41
C MET A 1 20.32 10.69 -13.59
N ASP A 2 21.08 11.29 -12.65
CA ASP A 2 21.92 10.50 -11.75
C ASP A 2 21.07 9.78 -10.69
N ARG A 3 21.64 8.75 -10.05
CA ARG A 3 20.91 7.87 -9.11
C ARG A 3 20.43 8.61 -7.85
N GLU A 4 21.16 9.64 -7.43
CA GLU A 4 20.81 10.43 -6.24
C GLU A 4 19.62 11.35 -6.53
N SER A 5 19.60 11.96 -7.71
CA SER A 5 18.47 12.72 -8.23
C SER A 5 17.24 11.84 -8.40
N LEU A 6 17.38 10.63 -8.97
CA LEU A 6 16.27 9.66 -9.09
C LEU A 6 15.69 9.31 -7.72
N MET A 7 16.56 8.96 -6.76
CA MET A 7 16.16 8.62 -5.40
C MET A 7 15.42 9.77 -4.71
N THR A 8 15.92 11.00 -4.87
CA THR A 8 15.32 12.20 -4.27
C THR A 8 13.93 12.48 -4.84
N THR A 9 13.78 12.44 -6.17
CA THR A 9 12.49 12.64 -6.83
C THR A 9 11.48 11.59 -6.40
N MET A 10 11.83 10.29 -6.51
CA MET A 10 10.89 9.23 -6.14
C MET A 10 10.51 9.26 -4.65
N ARG A 11 11.45 9.63 -3.77
CA ARG A 11 11.15 9.79 -2.34
C ARG A 11 10.20 10.97 -2.10
N ASN A 12 10.38 12.08 -2.79
CA ASN A 12 9.49 13.23 -2.66
C ASN A 12 8.08 12.88 -3.17
N ASP A 13 7.98 12.28 -4.35
CA ASP A 13 6.72 11.85 -4.95
C ASP A 13 5.99 10.85 -4.05
N PHE A 14 6.74 9.91 -3.46
CA PHE A 14 6.20 8.96 -2.49
C PHE A 14 5.65 9.62 -1.24
N ASN A 15 6.40 10.56 -0.66
CA ASN A 15 6.00 11.27 0.55
C ASN A 15 4.76 12.13 0.32
N GLU A 16 4.71 12.84 -0.81
CA GLU A 16 3.57 13.65 -1.22
C GLU A 16 2.33 12.77 -1.45
N SER A 17 2.46 11.73 -2.27
CA SER A 17 1.36 10.81 -2.58
C SER A 17 0.83 10.10 -1.34
N SER A 18 1.72 9.69 -0.44
CA SER A 18 1.35 9.08 0.84
C SER A 18 0.62 10.07 1.76
N HIS A 19 1.05 11.34 1.76
CA HIS A 19 0.39 12.38 2.54
C HIS A 19 -1.02 12.68 2.00
N VAL A 20 -1.15 12.85 0.68
CA VAL A 20 -2.44 13.11 0.02
C VAL A 20 -3.39 11.93 0.20
N LEU A 21 -2.92 10.69 0.06
CA LEU A 21 -3.69 9.48 0.34
C LEU A 21 -4.27 9.47 1.76
N ARG A 22 -3.46 9.82 2.78
CA ARG A 22 -3.92 9.92 4.17
C ARG A 22 -4.98 11.00 4.33
N ALA A 23 -4.77 12.17 3.75
CA ALA A 23 -5.72 13.27 3.82
C ALA A 23 -7.08 12.92 3.18
N HIS A 24 -7.08 12.22 2.04
CA HIS A 24 -8.32 11.75 1.42
C HIS A 24 -9.01 10.67 2.25
N LYS A 25 -8.26 9.73 2.84
CA LYS A 25 -8.82 8.71 3.76
C LYS A 25 -9.48 9.33 4.98
N ASP A 26 -8.82 10.31 5.59
CA ASP A 26 -9.37 11.02 6.75
C ASP A 26 -10.65 11.78 6.38
N SER A 27 -10.68 12.41 5.21
CA SER A 27 -11.85 13.11 4.69
C SER A 27 -13.00 12.15 4.41
N LEU A 28 -12.72 11.02 3.75
CA LEU A 28 -13.70 9.95 3.51
C LEU A 28 -14.30 9.42 4.81
N SER A 29 -13.45 9.11 5.80
CA SER A 29 -13.91 8.64 7.12
C SER A 29 -14.87 9.62 7.78
N ARG A 30 -14.57 10.93 7.72
CA ARG A 30 -15.46 11.97 8.27
C ARG A 30 -16.80 12.03 7.55
N ILE A 31 -16.81 11.86 6.23
CA ILE A 31 -18.06 11.83 5.44
C ILE A 31 -18.88 10.59 5.80
N GLU A 32 -18.24 9.43 5.92
CA GLU A 32 -18.89 8.17 6.32
C GLU A 32 -19.50 8.27 7.73
N ASP A 33 -18.82 8.94 8.67
CA ASP A 33 -19.35 9.23 10.00
C ASP A 33 -20.59 10.13 9.94
N GLN A 34 -20.57 11.17 9.09
CA GLN A 34 -21.74 12.06 8.89
C GLN A 34 -22.93 11.31 8.29
N ILE A 35 -22.69 10.44 7.31
CA ILE A 35 -23.71 9.54 6.74
C ILE A 35 -24.30 8.65 7.82
N ALA A 36 -23.45 8.05 8.67
CA ALA A 36 -23.91 7.20 9.77
C ALA A 36 -24.76 7.96 10.78
N ILE A 37 -24.41 9.21 11.11
CA ILE A 37 -25.20 10.08 12.00
C ILE A 37 -26.58 10.39 11.39
N LEU A 38 -26.63 10.76 10.11
CA LEU A 38 -27.90 11.06 9.42
C LEU A 38 -28.80 9.85 9.27
N ASN A 39 -28.24 8.65 9.15
CA ASN A 39 -29.01 7.41 9.12
C ASN A 39 -29.64 7.07 10.48
N ARG A 40 -29.04 7.53 11.59
CA ARG A 40 -29.59 7.32 12.94
C ARG A 40 -30.74 8.29 13.28
N ASN A 41 -30.84 9.43 12.60
CA ASN A 41 -31.89 10.44 12.83
C ASN A 41 -32.68 10.75 11.54
N PRO A 42 -33.69 9.93 11.20
CA PRO A 42 -34.41 10.03 9.93
C PRO A 42 -35.40 11.22 9.82
N GLN A 43 -35.70 11.92 10.92
CA GLN A 43 -36.75 12.95 10.95
C GLN A 43 -36.31 14.37 10.53
N ASN A 44 -35.15 14.52 9.86
CA ASN A 44 -34.62 15.83 9.50
C ASN A 44 -35.12 16.29 8.12
N GLU A 45 -35.78 17.45 8.04
CA GLU A 45 -36.14 18.06 6.76
C GLU A 45 -34.87 18.37 5.96
N GLY A 46 -34.88 18.04 4.66
CA GLY A 46 -33.70 18.18 3.79
C GLY A 46 -32.64 17.07 3.95
N ARG A 47 -32.89 16.04 4.77
CA ARG A 47 -32.01 14.87 4.94
C ARG A 47 -31.66 14.22 3.60
N ASP A 48 -32.65 13.97 2.75
CA ASP A 48 -32.42 13.21 1.52
C ASP A 48 -31.46 13.94 0.57
N ARG A 49 -31.64 15.26 0.42
CA ARG A 49 -30.74 16.10 -0.38
C ARG A 49 -29.34 16.16 0.23
N PHE A 50 -29.23 16.28 1.55
CA PHE A 50 -27.93 16.30 2.22
C PHE A 50 -27.22 14.93 2.15
N MET A 51 -27.97 13.84 2.26
CA MET A 51 -27.47 12.48 2.10
C MET A 51 -26.96 12.24 0.68
N GLU A 52 -27.68 12.70 -0.34
CA GLU A 52 -27.25 12.62 -1.75
C GLU A 52 -25.90 13.32 -1.95
N ILE A 53 -25.72 14.53 -1.40
CA ILE A 53 -24.45 15.26 -1.44
C ILE A 53 -23.33 14.47 -0.76
N LEU A 54 -23.57 13.94 0.43
CA LEU A 54 -22.55 13.18 1.17
C LEU A 54 -22.19 11.87 0.48
N LEU A 55 -23.15 11.17 -0.11
CA LEU A 55 -22.89 9.96 -0.88
C LEU A 55 -22.07 10.26 -2.14
N GLY A 56 -22.36 11.36 -2.83
CA GLY A 56 -21.57 11.84 -3.96
C GLY A 56 -20.13 12.12 -3.56
N LEU A 57 -19.92 12.93 -2.50
CA LEU A 57 -18.59 13.22 -1.98
C LEU A 57 -17.85 11.96 -1.50
N ALA A 58 -18.55 11.04 -0.81
CA ALA A 58 -17.93 9.78 -0.39
C ALA A 58 -17.47 8.95 -1.60
N SER A 59 -18.24 8.95 -2.69
CA SER A 59 -17.85 8.27 -3.93
C SER A 59 -16.58 8.88 -4.53
N GLU A 60 -16.53 10.20 -4.67
CA GLU A 60 -15.36 10.91 -5.20
C GLU A 60 -14.10 10.66 -4.36
N TYR A 61 -14.21 10.76 -3.03
CA TYR A 61 -13.08 10.49 -2.15
C TYR A 61 -12.64 9.02 -2.17
N ARG A 62 -13.54 8.06 -2.39
CA ARG A 62 -13.15 6.65 -2.60
C ARG A 62 -12.33 6.47 -3.86
N GLU A 63 -12.72 7.15 -4.94
CA GLU A 63 -11.97 7.14 -6.21
C GLU A 63 -10.57 7.74 -6.00
N TYR A 64 -10.47 8.93 -5.40
CA TYR A 64 -9.16 9.52 -5.08
C TYR A 64 -8.29 8.63 -4.19
N VAL A 65 -8.88 7.99 -3.16
CA VAL A 65 -8.15 7.05 -2.30
C VAL A 65 -7.64 5.86 -3.10
N GLN A 66 -8.41 5.36 -4.06
CA GLN A 66 -8.00 4.24 -4.91
C GLN A 66 -6.88 4.66 -5.86
N ASP A 67 -7.02 5.78 -6.55
CA ASP A 67 -6.01 6.30 -7.49
C ASP A 67 -4.66 6.53 -6.81
N TYR A 68 -4.67 7.22 -5.66
CA TYR A 68 -3.43 7.47 -4.90
C TYR A 68 -2.86 6.18 -4.31
N ARG A 69 -3.69 5.19 -3.99
CA ARG A 69 -3.21 3.89 -3.52
C ARG A 69 -2.50 3.15 -4.65
N GLU A 70 -3.07 3.13 -5.84
CA GLU A 70 -2.45 2.53 -7.03
C GLU A 70 -1.13 3.22 -7.35
N HIS A 71 -1.12 4.55 -7.34
CA HIS A 71 0.10 5.33 -7.58
C HIS A 71 1.20 5.05 -6.54
N VAL A 72 0.86 4.93 -5.26
CA VAL A 72 1.83 4.56 -4.20
C VAL A 72 2.38 3.14 -4.43
N VAL A 73 1.54 2.20 -4.90
CA VAL A 73 1.98 0.84 -5.24
C VAL A 73 2.95 0.86 -6.42
N ASP A 74 2.66 1.63 -7.46
CA ASP A 74 3.55 1.78 -8.62
C ASP A 74 4.92 2.36 -8.23
N LEU A 75 4.93 3.36 -7.35
CA LEU A 75 6.17 3.93 -6.81
C LEU A 75 6.99 2.90 -6.02
N TYR A 76 6.33 2.04 -5.24
CA TYR A 76 7.01 0.94 -4.55
C TYR A 76 7.58 -0.08 -5.53
N GLN A 77 6.84 -0.45 -6.57
CA GLN A 77 7.31 -1.38 -7.58
C GLN A 77 8.54 -0.83 -8.30
N ALA A 78 8.48 0.42 -8.77
CA ALA A 78 9.61 1.09 -9.41
C ALA A 78 10.83 1.16 -8.47
N ALA A 79 10.63 1.44 -7.19
CA ALA A 79 11.71 1.45 -6.21
C ALA A 79 12.35 0.07 -5.98
N ILE A 80 11.56 -0.99 -6.06
CA ILE A 80 12.07 -2.37 -5.97
C ILE A 80 12.93 -2.68 -7.20
N GLU A 81 12.44 -2.35 -8.39
CA GLU A 81 13.12 -2.57 -9.67
C GLU A 81 14.46 -1.80 -9.75
N GLU A 82 14.49 -0.56 -9.25
CA GLU A 82 15.67 0.31 -9.25
C GLU A 82 16.60 0.10 -8.03
N ASP A 83 16.23 -0.78 -7.10
CA ASP A 83 16.91 -1.04 -5.83
C ASP A 83 17.10 0.23 -4.97
N LEU A 84 16.02 1.00 -4.79
CA LEU A 84 15.98 2.26 -4.06
C LEU A 84 15.21 2.16 -2.74
N ASP A 85 15.65 2.89 -1.70
CA ASP A 85 14.98 2.95 -0.39
C ASP A 85 14.15 4.24 -0.26
N LEU A 86 12.87 4.21 -0.65
CA LEU A 86 12.04 5.40 -0.67
C LEU A 86 11.65 5.88 0.73
N ASP A 87 11.21 4.97 1.59
CA ASP A 87 10.57 5.31 2.87
C ASP A 87 11.37 4.83 4.09
N GLY A 88 12.51 4.17 3.88
CA GLY A 88 13.33 3.60 4.95
C GLY A 88 12.67 2.41 5.64
N SER A 89 11.52 1.92 5.14
CA SER A 89 10.75 0.89 5.81
C SER A 89 11.43 -0.45 5.74
N ARG A 90 11.23 -1.24 6.80
CA ARG A 90 11.68 -2.64 6.84
C ARG A 90 10.98 -3.46 5.76
N LEU A 91 9.72 -3.16 5.47
CA LEU A 91 8.93 -3.91 4.50
C LEU A 91 9.48 -3.76 3.08
N LEU A 92 9.81 -2.54 2.64
CA LEU A 92 10.39 -2.32 1.32
C LEU A 92 11.76 -3.01 1.19
N LYS A 93 12.56 -3.02 2.26
CA LYS A 93 13.83 -3.78 2.31
C LYS A 93 13.62 -5.28 2.16
N VAL A 94 12.56 -5.84 2.75
CA VAL A 94 12.17 -7.25 2.56
C VAL A 94 11.84 -7.52 1.11
N TYR A 95 10.99 -6.69 0.50
CA TYR A 95 10.59 -6.88 -0.90
C TYR A 95 11.78 -6.75 -1.86
N ARG A 96 12.65 -5.76 -1.66
CA ARG A 96 13.90 -5.61 -2.42
C ARG A 96 14.81 -6.83 -2.28
N PHE A 97 14.96 -7.35 -1.07
CA PHE A 97 15.74 -8.57 -0.84
C PHE A 97 15.16 -9.77 -1.59
N ILE A 98 13.85 -10.00 -1.49
CA ILE A 98 13.18 -11.11 -2.18
C ILE A 98 13.32 -10.94 -3.69
N TYR A 99 13.07 -9.74 -4.23
CA TYR A 99 13.16 -9.45 -5.66
C TYR A 99 14.58 -9.69 -6.20
N ARG A 100 15.60 -9.12 -5.55
CA ARG A 100 17.00 -9.27 -5.96
C ARG A 100 17.50 -10.71 -5.93
N ASN A 101 16.98 -11.50 -4.99
CA ASN A 101 17.40 -12.89 -4.81
C ASN A 101 16.39 -13.89 -5.37
N ALA A 102 15.37 -13.44 -6.13
CA ALA A 102 14.23 -14.27 -6.54
C ALA A 102 14.68 -15.54 -7.27
N GLU A 103 15.63 -15.44 -8.21
CA GLU A 103 16.16 -16.61 -8.93
C GLU A 103 16.94 -17.56 -8.03
N GLN A 104 17.69 -17.04 -7.05
CA GLN A 104 18.46 -17.87 -6.12
C GLN A 104 17.52 -18.59 -5.14
N ILE A 105 16.52 -17.87 -4.62
CA ILE A 105 15.45 -18.41 -3.78
C ILE A 105 14.68 -19.46 -4.57
N HIS A 106 14.29 -19.18 -5.81
CA HIS A 106 13.57 -20.12 -6.66
C HIS A 106 14.38 -21.40 -6.93
N ARG A 107 15.68 -21.27 -7.24
CA ARG A 107 16.58 -22.43 -7.40
C ARG A 107 16.72 -23.24 -6.10
N GLN A 108 16.86 -22.58 -4.96
CA GLN A 108 16.95 -23.26 -3.67
C GLN A 108 15.65 -23.97 -3.29
N LEU A 109 14.50 -23.37 -3.61
CA LEU A 109 13.19 -23.98 -3.38
C LEU A 109 12.90 -25.13 -4.34
N ALA A 110 13.38 -25.07 -5.59
CA ALA A 110 13.25 -26.15 -6.55
C ALA A 110 14.03 -27.42 -6.15
N LEU A 111 15.02 -27.30 -5.25
CA LEU A 111 15.75 -28.44 -4.67
C LEU A 111 15.01 -29.09 -3.50
N ILE A 112 14.00 -28.41 -2.96
CA ILE A 112 13.13 -28.94 -1.93
C ILE A 112 11.91 -29.50 -2.66
N ASP A 113 11.62 -30.78 -2.49
CA ASP A 113 10.41 -31.38 -3.05
C ASP A 113 9.20 -30.89 -2.25
N VAL A 114 8.73 -29.69 -2.62
CA VAL A 114 7.58 -29.06 -2.01
C VAL A 114 6.33 -29.61 -2.69
N PRO A 115 5.42 -30.29 -1.96
CA PRO A 115 4.18 -30.73 -2.55
C PRO A 115 3.42 -29.51 -3.11
N ASN A 116 3.20 -29.52 -4.42
CA ASN A 116 2.58 -28.43 -5.17
C ASN A 116 1.28 -27.93 -4.49
N ASN A 117 1.07 -26.61 -4.47
CA ASN A 117 -0.11 -25.88 -3.97
C ASN A 117 -0.26 -25.64 -2.46
N SER A 118 0.78 -25.85 -1.64
CA SER A 118 0.67 -25.45 -0.23
C SER A 118 1.00 -23.97 -0.03
N ASN A 119 -0.03 -23.12 0.07
CA ASN A 119 0.10 -21.69 0.46
C ASN A 119 0.92 -21.50 1.75
N ALA A 120 0.99 -22.52 2.60
CA ALA A 120 1.80 -22.53 3.82
C ALA A 120 3.31 -22.40 3.53
N VAL A 121 3.79 -22.91 2.39
CA VAL A 121 5.23 -22.90 2.07
C VAL A 121 5.67 -21.50 1.64
N TRP A 122 4.86 -20.81 0.83
CA TRP A 122 5.06 -19.38 0.56
C TRP A 122 4.98 -18.53 1.82
N GLY A 123 4.05 -18.88 2.74
CA GLY A 123 4.00 -18.30 4.07
C GLY A 123 5.31 -18.46 4.84
N ILE A 124 5.89 -19.67 4.86
CA ILE A 124 7.17 -19.97 5.52
C ILE A 124 8.33 -19.22 4.85
N ILE A 125 8.39 -19.16 3.53
CA ILE A 125 9.44 -18.43 2.80
C ILE A 125 9.43 -16.94 3.17
N ILE A 126 8.24 -16.33 3.17
CA ILE A 126 8.06 -14.93 3.59
C ILE A 126 8.44 -14.77 5.06
N LEU A 127 8.04 -15.69 5.93
CA LEU A 127 8.37 -15.64 7.36
C LEU A 127 9.87 -15.78 7.62
N VAL A 128 10.55 -16.65 6.89
CA VAL A 128 12.01 -16.86 6.97
C VAL A 128 12.75 -15.64 6.45
N ALA A 129 12.29 -15.02 5.36
CA ALA A 129 12.84 -13.76 4.88
C ALA A 129 12.68 -12.64 5.93
N ILE A 130 11.52 -12.55 6.58
CA ILE A 130 11.27 -11.60 7.69
C ILE A 130 12.21 -11.88 8.87
N MET A 131 12.38 -13.15 9.27
CA MET A 131 13.27 -13.53 10.37
C MET A 131 14.74 -13.24 10.06
N TYR A 132 15.19 -13.53 8.84
CA TYR A 132 16.58 -13.28 8.42
C TYR A 132 16.91 -11.78 8.45
N LEU A 133 15.96 -10.94 8.02
CA LEU A 133 16.10 -9.49 8.09
C LEU A 133 16.03 -8.95 9.52
N TYR A 134 15.35 -9.64 10.43
CA TYR A 134 15.35 -9.28 11.85
C TYR A 134 16.68 -9.66 12.54
N ALA A 135 17.29 -10.78 12.15
CA ALA A 135 18.54 -11.27 12.73
C ALA A 135 19.81 -10.63 12.15
N ALA A 136 19.72 -10.03 10.95
CA ALA A 136 20.82 -9.31 10.31
C ALA A 136 20.96 -7.83 10.78
N VAL A 137 20.10 -7.38 11.70
CA VAL A 137 20.16 -6.06 12.38
C VAL A 137 20.90 -6.20 13.71
#